data_AF-A0A414BQE9-F1
#
_entry.id   AF-A0A414BQE9-F1
#
_cell.length_a   1.000
_cell.length_b   1.000
_cell.length_c   1.000
_cell.angle_alpha   90.00
_cell.angle_beta   90.00
_cell.angle_gamma   90.00
#
_symmetry.space_group_name_H-M   'P 1'
#
loop_
_entity.id
_entity.type
_entity.pdbx_description
1 polymer ?
#
loop_
_entity_poly.entity_id
_entity_poly.type
_entity_poly.pdbx_seq_one_letter_code
_entity_poly.pdbx_strand_id
1 'polypeptide(L)' 'MKPYYGSNTVIEQIDLSRCRPYKDFRQGFYLAEIREQIEQMVNIIFWLFN' A
#
# COMPACT_ATOMS: atom_id res chain seq x y z
N MET A 1 -2.34 18.37 0.31
CA MET A 1 -2.93 17.24 -0.43
C MET A 1 -2.98 16.02 0.49
N LYS A 2 -3.93 15.10 0.31
CA LYS A 2 -3.99 13.84 1.10
C LYS A 2 -3.48 12.70 0.20
N PRO A 3 -2.35 12.05 0.52
CA PRO A 3 -1.81 10.96 -0.30
C PRO A 3 -2.54 9.63 -0.05
N TYR A 4 -2.37 8.68 -0.96
CA TYR A 4 -3.06 7.39 -1.00
C TYR A 4 -2.12 6.24 -0.69
N TYR A 5 -2.63 5.22 -0.01
CA TYR A 5 -1.97 3.94 0.22
C TYR A 5 -2.80 2.81 -0.39
N GLY A 6 -2.17 1.92 -1.14
CA GLY A 6 -2.84 0.74 -1.68
C GLY A 6 -2.67 -0.47 -0.79
N SER A 7 -3.78 -1.09 -0.42
CA SER A 7 -3.81 -2.35 0.33
C SER A 7 -4.89 -3.28 -0.23
N ASN A 8 -4.65 -4.58 -0.17
CA ASN A 8 -5.67 -5.61 -0.41
C ASN A 8 -6.44 -5.97 0.87
N THR A 9 -6.14 -5.33 2.00
CA THR A 9 -6.82 -5.55 3.28
C THR A 9 -7.15 -4.23 3.95
N VAL A 10 -8.12 -4.25 4.87
CA VAL A 10 -8.47 -3.06 5.66
C VAL A 10 -7.41 -2.85 6.74
N ILE A 11 -6.96 -1.61 6.89
CA ILE A 11 -6.04 -1.20 7.95
C ILE A 11 -6.84 -0.48 9.02
N GLU A 12 -7.13 -1.18 10.12
CA GLU A 12 -7.82 -0.60 11.28
C GLU A 12 -6.88 0.24 12.16
N GLN A 13 -5.61 -0.18 12.26
CA GLN A 13 -4.57 0.48 13.04
C GLN A 13 -3.25 0.46 12.28
N ILE A 14 -2.45 1.50 12.48
CA ILE A 14 -1.09 1.57 11.93
C ILE A 14 -0.21 0.57 12.68
N ASP A 15 0.29 -0.42 11.95
CA ASP A 15 1.27 -1.38 12.45
C ASP A 15 2.41 -1.52 11.43
N LEU A 16 3.52 -0.85 11.71
CA LEU A 16 4.69 -0.88 10.84
C LEU A 16 5.35 -2.25 10.79
N SER A 17 5.16 -3.11 11.80
CA SER A 17 5.72 -4.46 11.84
C SER A 17 5.20 -5.34 10.70
N ARG A 18 4.01 -5.03 10.18
CA ARG A 18 3.38 -5.70 9.02
C ARG A 18 3.90 -5.20 7.67
N CYS A 19 4.65 -4.10 7.65
CA CYS A 19 5.27 -3.59 6.43
C CYS A 19 6.52 -4.40 6.08
N ARG A 20 6.81 -4.56 4.78
CA ARG A 20 8.03 -5.23 4.31
C ARG A 20 9.28 -4.51 4.84
N PRO A 21 10.20 -5.22 5.51
CA PRO A 21 11.45 -4.63 5.98
C PRO A 21 12.43 -4.43 4.81
N TYR A 22 13.43 -3.57 5.02
CA TYR A 22 14.57 -3.35 4.11
C TYR A 22 14.21 -2.90 2.67
N LYS A 23 13.16 -2.10 2.50
CA LYS A 23 12.96 -1.35 1.25
C LYS A 23 13.88 -0.12 1.18
N ASP A 24 13.86 0.58 0.05
CA ASP A 24 14.72 1.75 -0.25
C ASP A 24 14.75 2.80 0.87
N PHE A 25 13.63 2.98 1.57
CA PHE A 25 13.45 3.94 2.66
C PHE A 25 13.08 3.25 3.98
N ARG A 26 13.57 2.03 4.19
CA ARG A 26 13.30 1.18 5.36
C ARG A 26 11.84 0.66 5.39
N GLN A 27 11.24 0.59 6.57
CA GLN A 27 9.97 -0.07 6.83
C GLN A 27 8.88 0.99 7.05
N GLY A 28 7.87 1.00 6.20
CA GLY A 28 6.79 1.99 6.27
C GLY A 28 5.73 1.83 5.19
N PHE A 29 4.71 2.69 5.27
CA PHE A 29 3.71 2.86 4.22
C PHE A 29 4.28 3.70 3.07
N TYR A 30 4.15 3.17 1.86
CA TYR A 30 4.56 3.85 0.64
C TYR A 30 3.33 4.52 0.05
N LEU A 31 3.34 5.85 0.03
CA LEU A 31 2.19 6.65 -0.37
C LEU A 31 2.39 7.21 -1.77
N ALA A 32 1.30 7.33 -2.53
CA ALA A 32 1.30 7.98 -3.82
C ALA A 32 0.31 9.15 -3.85
N GLU A 33 0.59 10.14 -4.68
CA GLU A 33 -0.27 11.31 -4.85
C GLU A 33 -1.41 11.08 -5.85
N ILE A 34 -1.20 10.16 -6.81
CA ILE A 34 -2.14 9.86 -7.88
C ILE A 34 -3.00 8.66 -7.47
N ARG A 35 -4.30 8.89 -7.31
CA ARG A 35 -5.25 7.87 -6.83
C ARG A 35 -5.37 6.70 -7.80
N GLU A 36 -5.43 7.00 -9.10
CA GLU A 36 -5.65 6.04 -10.17
C GLU A 36 -4.53 5.00 -10.22
N GLN A 37 -3.28 5.40 -9.93
CA GLN A 37 -2.14 4.48 -9.86
C GLN A 37 -2.30 3.48 -8.70
N ILE A 38 -2.81 3.93 -7.56
CA ILE A 38 -3.07 3.06 -6.41
C ILE A 38 -4.22 2.09 -6.68
N GLU A 39 -5.31 2.55 -7.28
CA GLU A 39 -6.45 1.69 -7.63
C GLU A 39 -6.04 0.61 -8.65
N GLN A 40 -5.26 0.97 -9.66
CA GLN A 40 -4.70 0.01 -10.62
C GLN A 40 -3.80 -1.03 -9.93
N MET A 41 -2.88 -0.59 -9.05
CA MET A 41 -2.00 -1.50 -8.31
C MET A 41 -2.79 -2.46 -7.42
N VAL A 42 -3.81 -1.97 -6.68
CA VAL A 42 -4.64 -2.80 -5.82
C VAL A 42 -5.43 -3.83 -6.63
N ASN A 43 -6.00 -3.42 -7.77
CA ASN A 43 -6.70 -4.35 -8.67
C ASN A 43 -5.78 -5.46 -9.16
N ILE A 44 -4.56 -5.12 -9.60
CA ILE A 44 -3.57 -6.13 -10.04
C ILE A 44 -3.24 -7.10 -8.90
N ILE A 45 -2.98 -6.59 -7.69
CA ILE A 45 -2.73 -7.42 -6.51
C ILE A 45 -3.93 -8.33 -6.25
N PHE A 46 -5.15 -7.80 -6.26
CA PHE A 46 -6.36 -8.59 -6.04
C PHE A 46 -6.50 -9.75 -7.04
N TRP A 47 -6.26 -9.50 -8.34
CA TRP A 47 -6.28 -10.54 -9.38
C TRP A 47 -5.15 -11.56 -9.26
N LEU A 48 -4.00 -11.21 -8.70
CA LEU A 48 -2.88 -12.14 -8.54
C LEU A 48 -3.04 -13.08 -7.33
N PHE A 49 -3.88 -12.72 -6.38
CA PHE A 49 -4.04 -13.45 -5.12
C PHE A 49 -5.45 -14.07 -4.93
N ASN A 50 -6.31 -14.04 -5.96
CA ASN A 50 -7.60 -14.76 -6.05
C ASN A 50 -7.64 -15.60 -7.33
#